data_AF-A0A9P2M2E7-F1
#
_entry.id   AF-A0A9P2M2E7-F1
#
_cell.length_a   1.000
_cell.length_b   1.000
_cell.length_c   1.000
_cell.angle_alpha   90.00
_cell.angle_beta   90.00
_cell.angle_gamma   90.00
#
_symmetry.space_group_name_H-M   'P 1'
#
loop_
_entity.id
_entity.type
_entity.pdbx_description
1 polymer ?
#
loop_
_entity_poly.entity_id
_entity_poly.type
_entity_poly.pdbx_seq_one_letter_code
_entity_poly.pdbx_strand_id
1 'polypeptide(L)'
;MTEAPDVDLADGNFYASREARAAYRWMRANQPVFRDRNGLAAASTYQAVIDAERQPELFSNAGGIRPDQPALPMMIDMDDPAHLLRRKLVNAGFTRKRVKDKEASIAALCDTLIDAVCERGECDFVRDLAAPLPMAVIGDMLGVRPEQRDMFLRWSDDLVTFLSSHVSQEDFQITMDAFAAYNDFTRATIAARRADPPTTWSACW
;
A
#
# COMPACT_ATOMS: atom_id res chain seq x y z
N MET A 1 1.87 -17.96 34.80
CA MET A 1 1.74 -17.81 33.33
C MET A 1 1.13 -16.44 33.11
N THR A 2 1.72 -15.61 32.25
CA THR A 2 1.13 -14.30 31.89
C THR A 2 -0.16 -14.55 31.11
N GLU A 3 -1.23 -13.85 31.45
CA GLU A 3 -2.53 -13.94 30.75
C GLU A 3 -2.40 -13.57 29.27
N ALA A 4 -3.31 -14.10 28.44
CA ALA A 4 -3.38 -13.75 27.03
C ALA A 4 -3.71 -12.26 26.86
N PRO A 5 -3.13 -11.57 25.87
CA PRO A 5 -3.47 -10.19 25.60
C PRO A 5 -4.93 -10.09 25.14
N ASP A 6 -5.72 -9.27 25.84
CA ASP A 6 -7.09 -8.92 25.44
C ASP A 6 -7.05 -7.81 24.37
N VAL A 7 -6.92 -8.23 23.11
CA VAL A 7 -6.74 -7.35 21.96
C VAL A 7 -7.71 -7.74 20.85
N ASP A 8 -7.90 -6.80 19.92
CA ASP A 8 -8.63 -6.98 18.66
C ASP A 8 -7.71 -6.52 17.55
N LEU A 9 -7.49 -7.44 16.62
CA LEU A 9 -6.53 -7.25 15.55
C LEU A 9 -7.14 -6.54 14.34
N ALA A 10 -8.45 -6.26 14.34
CA ALA A 10 -9.10 -5.39 13.38
C ALA A 10 -9.20 -3.93 13.86
N ASP A 11 -8.93 -3.65 15.14
CA ASP A 11 -8.90 -2.29 15.69
C ASP A 11 -7.58 -1.55 15.39
N GLY A 12 -7.67 -0.44 14.66
CA GLY A 12 -6.53 0.42 14.35
C GLY A 12 -5.77 0.94 15.59
N ASN A 13 -6.45 1.11 16.73
CA ASN A 13 -5.83 1.58 17.97
C ASN A 13 -4.79 0.59 18.51
N PHE A 14 -4.97 -0.70 18.27
CA PHE A 14 -3.99 -1.71 18.66
C PHE A 14 -2.64 -1.44 17.99
N TYR A 15 -2.64 -1.10 16.70
CA TYR A 15 -1.42 -0.87 15.91
C TYR A 15 -0.78 0.49 16.20
N ALA A 16 -1.56 1.48 16.63
CA ALA A 16 -1.05 2.77 17.10
C ALA A 16 -0.38 2.67 18.49
N SER A 17 -0.70 1.63 19.27
CA SER A 17 -0.14 1.41 20.60
C SER A 17 1.33 1.00 20.56
N ARG A 18 2.14 1.60 21.43
CA ARG A 18 3.54 1.19 21.66
C ARG A 18 3.66 -0.20 22.29
N GLU A 19 2.55 -0.75 22.79
CA GLU A 19 2.50 -2.05 23.47
C GLU A 19 2.19 -3.22 22.54
N ALA A 20 1.85 -2.98 21.26
CA ALA A 20 1.55 -4.04 20.29
C ALA A 20 2.67 -5.10 20.22
N ARG A 21 3.94 -4.66 20.28
CA ARG A 21 5.09 -5.59 20.27
C ARG A 21 5.18 -6.47 21.52
N ALA A 22 4.66 -6.01 22.66
CA ALA A 22 4.58 -6.81 23.88
C ALA A 22 3.50 -7.90 23.72
N ALA A 23 2.34 -7.56 23.17
CA ALA A 23 1.30 -8.53 22.81
C ALA A 23 1.84 -9.57 21.81
N TYR A 24 2.54 -9.14 20.74
CA TYR A 24 3.17 -10.07 19.80
C TYR A 24 4.20 -11.00 20.44
N ARG A 25 4.93 -10.52 21.47
CA ARG A 25 5.89 -11.36 22.22
C ARG A 25 5.15 -12.49 22.95
N TRP A 26 4.00 -12.18 23.56
CA TRP A 26 3.16 -13.21 24.19
C TRP A 26 2.64 -14.20 23.15
N MET A 27 2.09 -13.72 22.03
CA MET A 27 1.54 -14.57 20.96
C MET A 27 2.60 -15.57 20.47
N ARG A 28 3.80 -15.09 20.11
CA ARG A 28 4.88 -15.95 19.63
C ARG A 28 5.32 -17.02 20.61
N ALA A 29 5.26 -16.75 21.92
CA ALA A 29 5.73 -17.65 22.96
C ALA A 29 4.66 -18.64 23.44
N ASN A 30 3.37 -18.28 23.37
CA ASN A 30 2.30 -19.05 24.02
C ASN A 30 1.24 -19.57 23.02
N GLN A 31 0.96 -18.82 21.95
CA GLN A 31 -0.03 -19.19 20.94
C GLN A 31 0.38 -18.66 19.56
N PRO A 32 1.32 -19.33 18.85
CA PRO A 32 1.91 -18.83 17.61
C PRO A 32 0.89 -18.50 16.50
N VAL A 33 -0.18 -19.28 16.41
CA VAL A 33 -1.39 -18.96 15.65
C VAL A 33 -2.44 -18.49 16.66
N PHE A 34 -2.40 -17.19 16.94
CA PHE A 34 -3.20 -16.54 17.98
C PHE A 34 -4.65 -16.38 17.53
N ARG A 35 -5.58 -16.39 18.48
CA ARG A 35 -6.94 -15.90 18.26
C ARG A 35 -7.19 -14.72 19.19
N ASP A 36 -7.63 -13.61 18.61
CA ASP A 36 -7.95 -12.41 19.38
C ASP A 36 -9.29 -12.55 20.14
N ARG A 37 -9.71 -11.48 20.83
CA ARG A 37 -10.94 -11.51 21.65
C ARG A 37 -12.22 -11.78 20.84
N ASN A 38 -12.18 -11.57 19.52
CA ASN A 38 -13.27 -11.81 18.58
C ASN A 38 -13.13 -13.15 17.84
N GLY A 39 -12.04 -13.89 18.08
CA GLY A 39 -11.74 -15.17 17.45
C GLY A 39 -11.01 -15.05 16.11
N LEU A 40 -10.63 -13.85 15.67
CA LEU A 40 -9.86 -13.63 14.45
C LEU A 40 -8.47 -14.26 14.62
N ALA A 41 -8.09 -15.11 13.66
CA ALA A 41 -6.83 -15.84 13.71
C ALA A 41 -5.66 -15.01 13.15
N ALA A 42 -4.49 -15.09 13.77
CA ALA A 42 -3.28 -14.41 13.33
C ALA A 42 -2.01 -15.25 13.47
N ALA A 43 -1.24 -15.38 12.39
CA ALA A 43 0.09 -15.99 12.40
C ALA A 43 1.12 -14.98 12.93
N SER A 44 1.63 -15.20 14.15
CA SER A 44 2.48 -14.22 14.86
C SER A 44 3.98 -14.53 14.80
N THR A 45 4.35 -15.76 14.45
CA THR A 45 5.76 -16.18 14.30
C THR A 45 6.19 -16.11 12.85
N TYR A 46 7.48 -15.88 12.63
CA TYR A 46 8.08 -15.93 11.30
C TYR A 46 7.77 -17.24 10.58
N GLN A 47 7.89 -18.37 11.29
CA GLN A 47 7.65 -19.70 10.73
C GLN A 47 6.19 -19.86 10.26
N ALA A 48 5.21 -19.50 11.10
CA ALA A 48 3.80 -19.60 10.74
C ALA A 48 3.43 -18.71 9.53
N VAL A 49 3.99 -17.50 9.45
CA VAL A 49 3.80 -16.61 8.30
C VAL A 49 4.37 -17.25 7.03
N ILE A 50 5.62 -17.74 7.09
CA ILE A 50 6.27 -18.36 5.92
C ILE A 50 5.59 -19.65 5.47
N ASP A 51 5.10 -20.47 6.40
CA ASP A 51 4.38 -21.70 6.08
C ASP A 51 3.07 -21.38 5.36
N ALA A 52 2.33 -20.37 5.84
CA ALA A 52 1.10 -19.92 5.19
C ALA A 52 1.36 -19.36 3.78
N GLU A 53 2.34 -18.45 3.64
CA GLU A 53 2.75 -17.84 2.37
C GLU A 53 3.22 -18.87 1.31
N ARG A 54 3.78 -20.00 1.77
CA ARG A 54 4.22 -21.11 0.90
C ARG A 54 3.12 -22.09 0.53
N GLN A 55 1.94 -21.95 1.12
CA GLN A 55 0.78 -22.83 0.87
C GLN A 55 -0.42 -22.01 0.36
N PRO A 56 -0.31 -21.30 -0.78
CA PRO A 56 -1.40 -20.47 -1.30
C PRO A 56 -2.65 -21.27 -1.70
N GLU A 57 -2.51 -22.58 -1.94
CA GLU A 57 -3.66 -23.48 -2.15
C GLU A 57 -4.53 -23.66 -0.90
N LEU A 58 -3.95 -23.45 0.29
CA LEU A 58 -4.63 -23.51 1.58
C LEU A 58 -4.97 -22.11 2.12
N PHE A 59 -4.05 -21.16 1.95
CA PHE A 59 -4.18 -19.77 2.37
C PHE A 59 -4.37 -18.87 1.16
N SER A 60 -5.59 -18.85 0.64
CA SER A 60 -5.99 -18.14 -0.58
C SER A 60 -6.09 -16.63 -0.38
N ASN A 61 -5.73 -15.87 -1.41
CA ASN A 61 -5.93 -14.42 -1.50
C ASN A 61 -7.29 -14.06 -2.12
N ALA A 62 -7.98 -15.01 -2.77
CA ALA A 62 -9.19 -14.76 -3.55
C ALA A 62 -10.42 -14.35 -2.72
N GLY A 63 -10.33 -14.43 -1.38
CA GLY A 63 -11.33 -13.88 -0.46
C GLY A 63 -11.19 -12.38 -0.21
N GLY A 64 -10.05 -11.78 -0.57
CA GLY A 64 -9.64 -10.44 -0.19
C GLY A 64 -8.60 -10.45 0.93
N ILE A 65 -7.65 -9.52 0.89
CA ILE A 65 -6.54 -9.43 1.87
C ILE A 65 -6.88 -8.61 3.13
N ARG A 66 -8.14 -8.22 3.30
CA ARG A 66 -8.66 -7.51 4.47
C ARG A 66 -9.55 -8.45 5.30
N PRO A 67 -9.58 -8.32 6.63
CA PRO A 67 -10.33 -9.25 7.48
C PRO A 67 -11.86 -9.16 7.32
N ASP A 68 -12.36 -8.05 6.79
CA ASP A 68 -13.77 -7.65 6.82
C ASP A 68 -14.28 -7.09 5.48
N GLN A 69 -13.47 -7.15 4.41
CA GLN A 69 -13.83 -6.63 3.09
C GLN A 69 -13.66 -7.71 2.02
N PRO A 70 -14.56 -7.77 1.02
CA PRO A 70 -14.45 -8.75 -0.05
C PRO A 70 -13.30 -8.42 -1.01
N ALA A 71 -12.87 -9.43 -1.76
CA ALA A 71 -11.89 -9.31 -2.83
C ALA A 71 -12.27 -8.26 -3.89
N LEU A 72 -11.26 -7.51 -4.35
CA LEU A 72 -11.35 -6.57 -5.47
C LEU A 72 -10.70 -7.19 -6.73
N PRO A 73 -11.04 -6.72 -7.95
CA PRO A 73 -10.51 -7.27 -9.21
C PRO A 73 -9.05 -6.86 -9.52
N MET A 74 -8.19 -6.83 -8.50
CA MET A 74 -6.78 -6.46 -8.55
C MET A 74 -5.86 -7.65 -8.20
N MET A 75 -4.59 -7.56 -8.59
CA MET A 75 -3.67 -8.71 -8.54
C MET A 75 -3.49 -9.30 -7.13
N ILE A 76 -3.51 -8.46 -6.08
CA ILE A 76 -3.24 -8.89 -4.71
C ILE A 76 -4.36 -9.79 -4.14
N ASP A 77 -5.55 -9.75 -4.72
CA ASP A 77 -6.75 -10.51 -4.32
C ASP A 77 -7.01 -11.69 -5.29
N MET A 78 -5.96 -12.23 -5.90
CA MET A 78 -6.06 -13.32 -6.87
C MET A 78 -5.13 -14.47 -6.49
N ASP A 79 -5.58 -15.70 -6.77
CA ASP A 79 -4.73 -16.88 -6.75
C ASP A 79 -4.18 -17.22 -8.15
N ASP A 80 -3.14 -18.05 -8.18
CA ASP A 80 -2.63 -18.60 -9.43
C ASP A 80 -3.65 -19.57 -10.07
N PRO A 81 -3.71 -19.66 -11.42
CA PRO A 81 -2.81 -19.04 -12.42
C PRO A 81 -3.18 -17.61 -12.84
N ALA A 82 -4.33 -17.08 -12.41
CA ALA A 82 -4.81 -15.76 -12.81
C ALA A 82 -3.90 -14.63 -12.27
N HIS A 83 -3.48 -14.75 -11.00
CA HIS A 83 -2.49 -13.88 -10.38
C HIS A 83 -1.19 -13.86 -11.18
N LEU A 84 -0.59 -15.02 -11.48
CA LEU A 84 0.66 -15.09 -12.25
C LEU A 84 0.58 -14.39 -13.60
N LEU A 85 -0.53 -14.56 -14.33
CA LEU A 85 -0.76 -13.85 -15.60
C LEU A 85 -0.81 -12.34 -15.39
N ARG A 86 -1.61 -11.86 -14.42
CA ARG A 86 -1.72 -10.44 -14.10
C ARG A 86 -0.37 -9.86 -13.68
N ARG A 87 0.38 -10.58 -12.85
CA ARG A 87 1.72 -10.24 -12.38
C ARG A 87 2.71 -10.11 -13.53
N LYS A 88 2.73 -11.07 -14.45
CA LYS A 88 3.60 -11.00 -15.64
C LYS A 88 3.36 -9.73 -16.48
N LEU A 89 2.10 -9.33 -16.65
CA LEU A 89 1.75 -8.10 -17.39
C LEU A 89 2.24 -6.84 -16.68
N VAL A 90 1.96 -6.69 -15.38
CA VAL A 90 2.36 -5.51 -14.60
C VAL A 90 3.88 -5.45 -14.38
N ASN A 91 4.54 -6.60 -14.21
CA ASN A 91 5.98 -6.70 -13.95
C ASN A 91 6.84 -6.08 -15.06
N ALA A 92 6.29 -5.89 -16.26
CA ALA A 92 6.95 -5.08 -17.27
C ALA A 92 7.40 -3.74 -16.67
N GLY A 93 6.55 -3.03 -15.92
CA GLY A 93 6.89 -1.73 -15.31
C GLY A 93 7.97 -1.78 -14.21
N PHE A 94 8.23 -2.96 -13.63
CA PHE A 94 9.02 -3.14 -12.40
C PHE A 94 10.25 -4.03 -12.58
N THR A 95 10.76 -4.18 -13.81
CA THR A 95 12.00 -4.93 -14.04
C THR A 95 13.19 -4.28 -13.33
N ARG A 96 14.20 -5.08 -12.96
CA ARG A 96 15.44 -4.60 -12.31
C ARG A 96 16.05 -3.38 -13.00
N LYS A 97 16.12 -3.41 -14.34
CA LYS A 97 16.62 -2.30 -15.14
C LYS A 97 15.75 -1.05 -14.97
N ARG A 98 14.43 -1.17 -15.11
CA ARG A 98 13.50 -0.03 -14.99
C ARG A 98 13.52 0.63 -13.62
N VAL A 99 13.67 -0.17 -12.57
CA VAL A 99 13.82 0.35 -11.20
C VAL A 99 15.16 1.07 -11.04
N LYS A 100 16.27 0.47 -11.50
CA LYS A 100 17.60 1.09 -11.41
C LYS A 100 17.71 2.38 -12.21
N ASP A 101 17.09 2.46 -13.39
CA ASP A 101 17.08 3.65 -14.24
C ASP A 101 16.41 4.87 -13.55
N LYS A 102 15.67 4.68 -12.45
CA LYS A 102 15.05 5.76 -11.65
C LYS A 102 15.96 6.35 -10.58
N GLU A 103 17.14 5.79 -10.33
CA GLU A 103 18.02 6.22 -9.25
C GLU A 103 18.32 7.72 -9.31
N ALA A 104 18.67 8.25 -10.49
CA ALA A 104 18.98 9.67 -10.67
C ALA A 104 17.77 10.58 -10.43
N SER A 105 16.58 10.20 -10.91
CA SER A 105 15.37 11.01 -10.72
C SER A 105 14.91 10.98 -9.26
N ILE A 106 15.01 9.83 -8.59
CA ILE A 106 14.70 9.71 -7.16
C ILE A 106 15.70 10.51 -6.32
N ALA A 107 16.99 10.47 -6.64
CA ALA A 107 18.01 11.27 -5.96
C ALA A 107 17.70 12.78 -6.08
N ALA A 108 17.36 13.25 -7.29
CA ALA A 108 16.98 14.64 -7.51
C ALA A 108 15.71 15.04 -6.74
N LEU A 109 14.73 14.14 -6.61
CA LEU A 109 13.55 14.36 -5.76
C LEU A 109 13.95 14.47 -4.27
N CYS A 110 14.83 13.61 -3.79
CA CYS A 110 15.34 13.68 -2.42
C CYS A 110 16.04 15.03 -2.16
N ASP A 111 16.93 15.46 -3.05
CA ASP A 111 17.62 16.75 -2.94
C ASP A 111 16.61 17.91 -2.91
N THR A 112 15.62 17.90 -3.80
CA THR A 112 14.56 18.93 -3.85
C THR A 112 13.77 19.01 -2.54
N LEU A 113 13.43 17.86 -1.93
CA LEU A 113 12.69 17.82 -0.67
C LEU A 113 13.55 18.29 0.51
N ILE A 114 14.84 17.95 0.52
CA ILE A 114 15.79 18.38 1.56
C ILE A 114 16.04 19.89 1.45
N ASP A 115 16.26 20.41 0.24
CA ASP A 115 16.48 21.84 -0.03
C ASP A 115 15.32 22.70 0.46
N ALA A 116 14.09 22.18 0.42
CA ALA A 116 12.90 22.90 0.90
C ALA A 116 12.93 23.18 2.42
N VAL A 117 13.70 22.41 3.20
CA VAL A 117 13.69 22.48 4.67
C VAL A 117 15.06 22.71 5.32
N CYS A 118 16.16 22.48 4.59
CA CYS A 118 17.51 22.42 5.18
C CYS A 118 17.95 23.74 5.84
N GLU A 119 17.49 24.89 5.33
CA GLU A 119 17.81 26.22 5.89
C GLU A 119 17.01 26.57 7.16
N ARG A 120 15.94 25.82 7.47
CA ARG A 120 15.05 26.11 8.61
C ARG A 120 15.63 25.69 9.96
N GLY A 121 16.59 24.76 9.97
CA GLY A 121 17.15 24.14 11.18
C GLY A 121 16.25 23.10 11.84
N GLU A 122 14.97 23.02 11.47
CA GLU A 122 14.00 22.01 11.91
C GLU A 122 12.94 21.73 10.82
N CYS A 123 12.33 20.54 10.87
CA CYS A 123 11.20 20.17 10.01
C CYS A 123 10.35 19.07 10.65
N ASP A 124 9.13 18.89 10.14
CA ASP A 124 8.36 17.67 10.41
C ASP A 124 8.81 16.62 9.41
N PHE A 125 9.60 15.64 9.86
CA PHE A 125 10.18 14.63 8.99
C PHE A 125 9.12 13.83 8.21
N VAL A 126 7.95 13.58 8.80
CA VAL A 126 6.89 12.81 8.12
C VAL A 126 6.26 13.67 7.04
N ARG A 127 5.77 14.86 7.41
CA ARG A 127 5.06 15.75 6.51
C ARG A 127 5.96 16.28 5.39
N ASP A 128 7.19 16.67 5.74
CA ASP A 128 8.05 17.43 4.84
C ASP A 128 8.97 16.53 3.97
N LEU A 129 9.27 15.30 4.40
CA LEU A 129 10.20 14.40 3.70
C LEU A 129 9.62 13.01 3.38
N ALA A 130 9.12 12.31 4.41
CA ALA A 130 8.75 10.90 4.25
C ALA A 130 7.46 10.69 3.43
N ALA A 131 6.44 11.52 3.63
CA ALA A 131 5.17 11.42 2.90
C ALA A 131 5.27 11.91 1.44
N PRO A 132 5.96 13.03 1.12
CA PRO A 132 6.03 13.51 -0.26
C PRO A 132 6.82 12.61 -1.21
N LEU A 133 7.90 11.96 -0.72
CA LEU A 133 8.82 11.21 -1.58
C LEU A 133 8.14 10.02 -2.32
N PRO A 134 7.47 9.07 -1.64
CA PRO A 134 6.80 7.96 -2.33
C PRO A 134 5.74 8.45 -3.33
N MET A 135 5.02 9.52 -2.99
CA MET A 135 3.99 10.06 -3.86
C MET A 135 4.58 10.69 -5.12
N ALA A 136 5.67 11.46 -5.00
CA ALA A 136 6.37 12.00 -6.16
C ALA A 136 6.87 10.89 -7.09
N VAL A 137 7.45 9.82 -6.52
CA VAL A 137 7.95 8.68 -7.31
C VAL A 137 6.83 7.94 -8.05
N ILE A 138 5.69 7.68 -7.37
CA ILE A 138 4.53 7.04 -8.00
C ILE A 138 3.89 7.98 -9.03
N GLY A 139 3.77 9.27 -8.72
CA GLY A 139 3.23 10.28 -9.62
C GLY A 139 4.00 10.33 -10.93
N ASP A 140 5.33 10.36 -10.87
CA ASP A 140 6.19 10.30 -12.06
C ASP A 140 5.96 9.00 -12.83
N MET A 141 5.84 7.86 -12.14
CA MET A 141 5.53 6.57 -12.77
C MET A 141 4.14 6.49 -13.43
N LEU A 142 3.21 7.36 -13.05
CA LEU A 142 1.85 7.42 -13.58
C LEU A 142 1.62 8.61 -14.52
N GLY A 143 2.65 9.44 -14.75
CA GLY A 143 2.58 10.61 -15.62
C GLY A 143 1.77 11.75 -15.02
N VAL A 144 1.66 11.75 -13.70
CA VAL A 144 1.04 12.81 -12.91
C VAL A 144 1.98 14.00 -12.91
N ARG A 145 1.48 15.16 -13.36
CA ARG A 145 2.29 16.38 -13.37
C ARG A 145 2.55 16.86 -11.93
N PRO A 146 3.65 17.57 -11.66
CA PRO A 146 3.97 18.04 -10.31
C PRO A 146 2.81 18.75 -9.59
N GLU A 147 2.08 19.61 -10.30
CA GLU A 147 0.92 20.34 -9.78
C GLU A 147 -0.31 19.47 -9.44
N GLN A 148 -0.31 18.20 -9.86
CA GLN A 148 -1.37 17.22 -9.60
C GLN A 148 -1.02 16.26 -8.45
N ARG A 149 0.21 16.30 -7.92
CA ARG A 149 0.69 15.34 -6.91
C ARG A 149 -0.10 15.40 -5.60
N ASP A 150 -0.44 16.60 -5.11
CA ASP A 150 -1.22 16.77 -3.88
C ASP A 150 -2.63 16.17 -3.98
N MET A 151 -3.23 16.25 -5.16
CA MET A 151 -4.53 15.64 -5.43
C MET A 151 -4.44 14.10 -5.36
N PHE A 152 -3.38 13.53 -5.95
CA PHE A 152 -3.11 12.08 -5.88
C PHE A 152 -2.79 11.61 -4.46
N LEU A 153 -2.07 12.42 -3.68
CA LEU A 153 -1.78 12.11 -2.28
C LEU A 153 -3.07 11.97 -1.49
N ARG A 154 -4.00 12.94 -1.62
CA ARG A 154 -5.29 12.89 -0.94
C ARG A 154 -6.09 11.64 -1.33
N TRP A 155 -6.21 11.34 -2.62
CA TRP A 155 -6.93 10.12 -3.05
C TRP A 155 -6.27 8.85 -2.51
N SER A 156 -4.94 8.79 -2.46
CA SER A 156 -4.22 7.68 -1.87
C SER A 156 -4.53 7.53 -0.39
N ASP A 157 -4.52 8.63 0.37
CA ASP A 157 -4.82 8.63 1.81
C ASP A 157 -6.28 8.22 2.08
N ASP A 158 -7.24 8.71 1.29
CA ASP A 158 -8.65 8.34 1.39
C ASP A 158 -8.85 6.83 1.14
N LEU A 159 -8.22 6.30 0.08
CA LEU A 159 -8.25 4.88 -0.25
C LEU A 159 -7.58 3.99 0.82
N VAL A 160 -6.47 4.43 1.40
CA VAL A 160 -5.79 3.69 2.49
C VAL A 160 -6.61 3.71 3.77
N THR A 161 -7.26 4.84 4.08
CA THR A 161 -8.15 4.97 5.24
C THR A 161 -9.29 3.96 5.14
N PHE A 162 -9.92 3.85 3.97
CA PHE A 162 -10.96 2.85 3.70
C PHE A 162 -10.51 1.41 3.95
N LEU A 163 -9.28 1.07 3.57
CA LEU A 163 -8.72 -0.27 3.81
C LEU A 163 -8.36 -0.48 5.28
N SER A 164 -8.17 0.56 6.07
CA SER A 164 -7.58 0.48 7.41
C SER A 164 -8.59 0.56 8.56
N SER A 165 -9.86 0.81 8.28
CA SER A 165 -10.91 0.94 9.31
C SER A 165 -12.29 0.51 8.80
N HIS A 166 -13.21 0.27 9.74
CA HIS A 166 -14.64 0.32 9.45
C HIS A 166 -15.03 1.78 9.26
N VAL A 167 -15.07 2.22 8.01
CA VAL A 167 -15.40 3.61 7.66
C VAL A 167 -16.85 3.95 7.97
N SER A 168 -17.08 5.20 8.38
CA SER A 168 -18.43 5.75 8.47
C SER A 168 -19.07 5.83 7.07
N GLN A 169 -20.40 6.04 7.01
CA GLN A 169 -21.07 6.23 5.71
C GLN A 169 -20.56 7.47 4.95
N GLU A 170 -20.13 8.50 5.68
CA GLU A 170 -19.54 9.71 5.11
C GLU A 170 -18.16 9.43 4.50
N ASP A 171 -17.29 8.74 5.24
CA ASP A 171 -15.97 8.33 4.77
C ASP A 171 -16.05 7.33 3.59
N PHE A 172 -17.09 6.48 3.58
CA PHE A 172 -17.38 5.61 2.44
C PHE A 172 -17.64 6.42 1.17
N GLN A 173 -18.45 7.48 1.24
CA GLN A 173 -18.74 8.31 0.08
C GLN A 173 -17.50 9.07 -0.40
N ILE A 174 -16.71 9.64 0.53
CA ILE A 174 -15.42 10.29 0.22
C ILE A 174 -14.51 9.32 -0.55
N THR A 175 -14.40 8.07 -0.09
CA THR A 175 -13.59 7.04 -0.75
C THR A 175 -14.09 6.74 -2.16
N MET A 176 -15.41 6.63 -2.36
CA MET A 176 -15.99 6.39 -3.68
C MET A 176 -15.75 7.54 -4.65
N ASP A 177 -15.82 8.78 -4.17
CA ASP A 177 -15.55 9.97 -4.97
C ASP A 177 -14.05 10.04 -5.37
N ALA A 178 -13.15 9.75 -4.42
CA ALA A 178 -11.71 9.65 -4.70
C ALA A 178 -11.41 8.54 -5.73
N PHE A 179 -12.04 7.38 -5.60
CA PHE A 179 -11.91 6.28 -6.55
C PHE A 179 -12.42 6.66 -7.95
N ALA A 180 -13.58 7.31 -8.04
CA ALA A 180 -14.14 7.77 -9.31
C ALA A 180 -13.20 8.75 -10.01
N ALA A 181 -12.66 9.73 -9.27
CA ALA A 181 -11.74 10.72 -9.82
C ALA A 181 -10.41 10.08 -10.28
N TYR A 182 -9.87 9.14 -9.50
CA TYR A 182 -8.69 8.37 -9.88
C TYR A 182 -8.94 7.52 -11.15
N ASN A 183 -10.10 6.87 -11.24
CA ASN A 183 -10.50 6.08 -12.41
C ASN A 183 -10.60 6.96 -13.67
N ASP A 184 -11.19 8.14 -13.56
CA ASP A 184 -11.35 9.07 -14.69
C ASP A 184 -9.99 9.58 -15.20
N PHE A 185 -9.11 10.00 -14.29
CA PHE A 185 -7.73 10.37 -14.64
C PHE A 185 -7.01 9.20 -15.33
N THR A 186 -7.12 8.01 -14.76
CA THR A 186 -6.42 6.82 -15.26
C THR A 186 -6.92 6.44 -16.66
N ARG A 187 -8.24 6.49 -16.89
CA ARG A 187 -8.84 6.21 -18.20
C ARG A 187 -8.42 7.22 -19.26
N ALA A 188 -8.40 8.51 -18.93
CA ALA A 188 -7.90 9.55 -19.82
C ALA A 188 -6.43 9.31 -20.19
N THR A 189 -5.59 8.97 -19.21
CA THR A 189 -4.17 8.66 -19.41
C THR A 189 -3.98 7.42 -20.29
N ILE A 190 -4.73 6.35 -20.04
CA ILE A 190 -4.71 5.13 -20.87
C ILE A 190 -5.11 5.45 -22.31
N ALA A 191 -6.17 6.23 -22.53
CA ALA A 191 -6.63 6.59 -23.86
C ALA A 191 -5.58 7.41 -24.62
N ALA A 192 -4.98 8.42 -23.97
CA ALA A 192 -3.92 9.23 -24.55
C ALA A 192 -2.69 8.39 -24.93
N ARG A 193 -2.21 7.53 -24.03
CA ARG A 193 -1.05 6.65 -24.27
C ARG A 193 -1.31 5.55 -25.31
N ARG A 194 -2.58 5.16 -25.52
CA ARG A 194 -2.96 4.24 -26.60
C ARG A 194 -2.98 4.93 -27.96
N ALA A 195 -3.39 6.19 -28.01
CA ALA A 195 -3.46 6.97 -29.24
C ALA A 195 -2.07 7.44 -29.69
N ASP A 196 -1.25 7.90 -28.75
CA ASP A 196 0.12 8.36 -28.98
C ASP A 196 1.09 7.65 -28.02
N PRO A 197 1.53 6.43 -28.37
CA PRO A 197 2.44 5.69 -27.53
C PRO A 197 3.83 6.34 -27.57
N PRO A 198 4.44 6.61 -26.40
CA PRO A 198 5.77 7.19 -26.33
C PRO A 198 6.79 6.29 -27.02
N THR A 199 7.71 6.91 -27.76
CA THR A 199 8.69 6.24 -28.62
C THR A 199 9.76 5.47 -27.84
N THR A 200 9.91 5.76 -26.55
CA THR A 200 10.75 5.00 -25.60
C THR A 200 10.04 4.86 -24.26
N TRP A 201 10.34 3.80 -23.50
CA TRP A 201 9.75 3.63 -22.17
C TRP A 201 10.15 4.75 -21.20
N SER A 202 11.33 5.33 -21.39
CA SER A 202 11.81 6.54 -20.70
C SER A 202 11.04 7.80 -21.09
N ALA A 203 10.35 7.80 -22.24
CA ALA A 203 9.48 8.89 -22.66
C ALA A 203 8.01 8.66 -22.24
N CYS A 204 7.70 7.56 -21.54
CA CYS A 204 6.37 7.38 -20.95
C CYS A 204 6.08 8.38 -19.82
N TRP A 205 7.15 8.84 -19.15
CA TRP A 205 7.13 9.45 -17.82
C TRP A 205 8.17 10.58 -17.75
#